data_AF-A1ZTU6-F1
#
_entry.id   AF-A1ZTU6-F1
#
_cell.length_a   1.000
_cell.length_b   1.000
_cell.length_c   1.000
_cell.angle_alpha   90.00
_cell.angle_beta   90.00
_cell.angle_gamma   90.00
#
_symmetry.space_group_name_H-M   'P 1'
#
loop_
_entity.id
_entity.type
_entity.pdbx_description
1 polymer ?
#
loop_
_entity_poly.entity_id
_entity_poly.type
_entity_poly.pdbx_seq_one_letter_code
_entity_poly.pdbx_strand_id
1 'polypeptide(L)'
;MPTKSTAKDNSLEQLNKLLRQNKKVDFKTFNLLSAKELESLNWSKISKKDQPKVLKQVKAYQRLLRLLGEHHPKIAKELLKQNLHSAVQVASIPQKKFMSDFLNIFKDQDLMKKFYARALATRSKVLLKYMNIVQNRQPHTKSVNAIA
;
A
#
# COMPACT_ATOMS: atom_id res chain seq x y z
N MET A 1 4.49 -22.89 -24.56
CA MET A 1 3.21 -22.40 -24.00
C MET A 1 3.10 -22.86 -22.55
N PRO A 2 2.92 -21.97 -21.56
CA PRO A 2 2.51 -22.39 -20.23
C PRO A 2 1.02 -22.09 -20.01
N THR A 3 0.39 -23.06 -19.40
CA THR A 3 -1.04 -23.25 -19.17
C THR A 3 -1.64 -22.23 -18.20
N LYS A 4 -2.87 -21.80 -18.51
CA LYS A 4 -3.72 -20.96 -17.66
C LYS A 4 -3.99 -21.71 -16.33
N SER A 5 -3.37 -21.25 -15.25
CA SER A 5 -3.84 -21.57 -13.90
C SER A 5 -5.05 -20.69 -13.58
N THR A 6 -6.26 -21.23 -13.73
CA THR A 6 -7.50 -20.63 -13.21
C THR A 6 -7.78 -21.11 -11.79
N ALA A 7 -6.79 -21.03 -10.89
CA ALA A 7 -7.08 -21.08 -9.47
C ALA A 7 -7.62 -19.70 -9.06
N LYS A 8 -8.84 -19.63 -8.50
CA LYS A 8 -9.32 -18.44 -7.80
C LYS A 8 -8.34 -18.18 -6.65
N ASP A 9 -7.37 -17.28 -6.88
CA ASP A 9 -6.40 -16.88 -5.87
C ASP A 9 -7.14 -16.20 -4.70
N ASN A 10 -7.40 -16.99 -3.66
CA ASN A 10 -8.12 -16.60 -2.45
C ASN A 10 -7.32 -15.67 -1.54
N SER A 11 -6.10 -15.26 -1.94
CA SER A 11 -5.19 -14.44 -1.14
C SER A 11 -5.80 -13.12 -0.64
N LEU A 12 -6.79 -12.56 -1.34
CA LEU A 12 -7.47 -11.30 -1.00
C LEU A 12 -8.96 -11.46 -0.63
N GLU A 13 -9.45 -12.67 -0.37
CA GLU A 13 -10.87 -12.89 -0.09
C GLU A 13 -11.36 -12.09 1.14
N GLN A 14 -10.59 -12.12 2.22
CA GLN A 14 -10.93 -11.42 3.47
C GLN A 14 -10.85 -9.89 3.32
N LEU A 15 -9.86 -9.38 2.58
CA LEU A 15 -9.81 -7.96 2.19
C LEU A 15 -11.08 -7.58 1.42
N ASN A 16 -11.48 -8.38 0.43
CA ASN A 16 -12.69 -8.12 -0.34
C ASN A 16 -13.96 -8.16 0.51
N LYS A 17 -14.04 -9.06 1.50
CA LYS A 17 -15.13 -9.08 2.49
C LYS A 17 -15.18 -7.76 3.25
N LEU A 18 -14.07 -7.30 3.83
CA LEU A 18 -14.03 -6.03 4.57
C LEU A 18 -14.46 -4.85 3.71
N LEU A 19 -13.90 -4.71 2.50
CA LEU A 19 -14.22 -3.61 1.59
C LEU A 19 -15.71 -3.61 1.19
N ARG A 20 -16.32 -4.80 1.05
CA ARG A 20 -17.76 -4.94 0.76
C ARG A 20 -18.66 -4.59 1.94
N GLN A 21 -18.18 -4.78 3.18
CA GLN A 21 -18.92 -4.38 4.39
C GLN A 21 -18.85 -2.87 4.64
N ASN A 22 -17.78 -2.24 4.16
CA ASN A 22 -17.46 -0.84 4.43
C ASN A 22 -17.51 0.00 3.14
N LYS A 23 -18.54 -0.18 2.28
CA LYS A 23 -18.63 0.48 0.96
C LYS A 23 -18.64 2.01 1.03
N LYS A 24 -19.15 2.58 2.12
CA LYS A 24 -19.22 4.03 2.35
C LYS A 24 -17.90 4.63 2.83
N VAL A 25 -16.93 3.80 3.21
CA VAL A 25 -15.63 4.27 3.72
C VAL A 25 -14.69 4.55 2.55
N ASP A 26 -14.22 5.79 2.45
CA ASP A 26 -13.12 6.10 1.54
C ASP A 26 -11.77 5.64 2.14
N PHE A 27 -11.38 4.42 1.81
CA PHE A 27 -10.12 3.83 2.24
C PHE A 27 -8.88 4.58 1.75
N LYS A 28 -8.99 5.52 0.79
CA LYS A 28 -7.84 6.35 0.39
C LYS A 28 -7.49 7.36 1.48
N THR A 29 -8.49 7.94 2.13
CA THR A 29 -8.34 9.04 3.11
C THR A 29 -8.49 8.59 4.56
N PHE A 30 -9.22 7.50 4.81
CA PHE A 30 -9.47 6.93 6.15
C PHE A 30 -8.19 6.72 7.00
N ASN A 31 -8.24 7.01 8.30
CA ASN A 31 -7.07 6.92 9.17
C ASN A 31 -6.93 5.51 9.78
N LEU A 32 -6.19 4.64 9.09
CA LEU A 32 -5.88 3.29 9.55
C LEU A 32 -4.88 3.21 10.72
N LEU A 33 -4.47 4.35 11.30
CA LEU A 33 -3.60 4.41 12.48
C LEU A 33 -4.38 4.73 13.77
N SER A 34 -5.60 5.26 13.65
CA SER A 34 -6.46 5.57 14.80
C SER A 34 -7.20 4.31 15.27
N ALA A 35 -6.99 3.91 16.52
CA ALA A 35 -7.70 2.77 17.12
C ALA A 35 -9.22 3.01 17.11
N LYS A 36 -9.65 4.22 17.48
CA LYS A 36 -11.06 4.64 17.46
C LYS A 36 -11.68 4.53 16.07
N GLU A 37 -10.96 4.93 15.02
CA GLU A 37 -11.49 4.78 13.65
C GLU A 37 -11.53 3.31 13.23
N LEU A 38 -10.51 2.51 13.57
CA LEU A 38 -10.52 1.07 13.27
C LEU A 38 -11.68 0.32 13.94
N GLU A 39 -12.09 0.72 15.14
CA GLU A 39 -13.26 0.18 15.83
C GLU A 39 -14.58 0.53 15.13
N SER A 40 -14.64 1.64 14.39
CA SER A 40 -15.83 2.04 13.63
C SER A 40 -16.02 1.24 12.34
N LEU A 41 -15.01 0.46 11.91
CA LEU A 41 -15.14 -0.43 10.75
C LEU A 41 -16.01 -1.65 11.07
N ASN A 42 -16.80 -2.07 10.09
CA ASN A 42 -17.59 -3.29 10.20
C ASN A 42 -16.71 -4.53 9.98
N TRP A 43 -16.35 -5.22 11.06
CA TRP A 43 -15.56 -6.46 11.08
C TRP A 43 -16.38 -7.74 11.16
N SER A 44 -17.72 -7.68 11.11
CA SER A 44 -18.61 -8.82 11.46
C SER A 44 -18.40 -10.11 10.67
N LYS A 45 -17.75 -10.06 9.49
CA LYS A 45 -17.49 -11.25 8.64
C LYS A 45 -16.03 -11.70 8.69
N ILE A 46 -15.24 -11.17 9.63
CA ILE A 46 -13.82 -11.44 9.79
C ILE A 46 -13.57 -11.87 11.23
N SER A 47 -12.99 -13.05 11.41
CA SER A 47 -12.66 -13.58 12.74
C SER A 47 -11.66 -12.67 13.45
N LYS A 48 -11.75 -12.54 14.79
CA LYS A 48 -10.79 -11.73 15.57
C LYS A 48 -9.33 -12.15 15.32
N LYS A 49 -9.09 -13.45 15.08
CA LYS A 49 -7.76 -14.01 14.76
C LYS A 49 -7.22 -13.50 13.41
N ASP A 50 -8.09 -13.28 12.43
CA ASP A 50 -7.70 -12.86 11.08
C ASP A 50 -7.59 -11.34 10.93
N GLN A 51 -8.22 -10.56 11.81
CA GLN A 51 -8.23 -9.09 11.74
C GLN A 51 -6.84 -8.46 11.59
N PRO A 52 -5.78 -8.88 12.32
CA PRO A 52 -4.44 -8.32 12.15
C PRO A 52 -3.87 -8.55 10.74
N LYS A 53 -4.11 -9.72 10.14
CA LYS A 53 -3.67 -10.06 8.78
C LYS A 53 -4.44 -9.22 7.76
N VAL A 54 -5.76 -9.11 7.91
CA VAL A 54 -6.58 -8.27 7.03
C VAL A 54 -6.19 -6.81 7.14
N LEU A 55 -5.94 -6.29 8.34
CA LEU A 55 -5.50 -4.92 8.55
C LEU A 55 -4.18 -4.63 7.82
N LYS A 56 -3.22 -5.57 7.82
CA LYS A 56 -1.98 -5.43 7.02
C LYS A 56 -2.30 -5.30 5.52
N GLN A 57 -3.22 -6.11 5.00
CA GLN A 57 -3.66 -6.03 3.60
C GLN A 57 -4.38 -4.72 3.28
N VAL A 58 -5.25 -4.23 4.17
CA VAL A 58 -5.96 -2.94 4.01
C VAL A 58 -4.99 -1.78 4.00
N LYS A 59 -3.99 -1.78 4.88
CA LYS A 59 -2.92 -0.77 4.88
C LYS A 59 -2.10 -0.80 3.59
N ALA A 60 -1.81 -1.99 3.06
CA ALA A 60 -1.14 -2.14 1.77
C ALA A 60 -2.00 -1.61 0.61
N TYR A 61 -3.27 -1.99 0.58
CA TYR A 61 -4.26 -1.51 -0.37
C TYR A 61 -4.36 0.02 -0.36
N GLN A 62 -4.48 0.65 0.81
CA GLN A 62 -4.53 2.11 0.95
C GLN A 62 -3.27 2.78 0.40
N ARG A 63 -2.07 2.25 0.70
CA ARG A 63 -0.82 2.82 0.17
C ARG A 63 -0.80 2.83 -1.35
N LEU A 64 -1.25 1.74 -1.99
CA LEU A 64 -1.33 1.66 -3.45
C LEU A 64 -2.38 2.61 -4.03
N LEU A 65 -3.57 2.70 -3.40
CA LEU A 65 -4.59 3.67 -3.81
C LEU A 65 -4.06 5.11 -3.80
N ARG A 66 -3.30 5.47 -2.77
CA ARG A 66 -2.69 6.81 -2.66
C ARG A 66 -1.67 7.08 -3.77
N LEU A 67 -0.91 6.07 -4.21
CA LEU A 67 0.03 6.19 -5.32
C LEU A 67 -0.66 6.30 -6.68
N LEU A 68 -1.78 5.59 -6.87
CA LEU A 68 -2.56 5.62 -8.11
C LEU A 68 -3.23 6.99 -8.35
N GLY A 69 -3.43 7.79 -7.29
CA GLY A 69 -4.04 9.11 -7.40
C GLY A 69 -5.55 8.97 -7.56
N GLU A 70 -6.04 8.85 -8.79
CA GLU A 70 -7.45 8.61 -9.07
C GLU A 70 -7.93 7.25 -8.52
N HIS A 71 -9.26 7.06 -8.44
CA HIS A 71 -9.86 5.89 -7.81
C HIS A 71 -9.72 4.63 -8.69
N HIS A 72 -8.59 3.93 -8.56
CA HIS A 72 -8.30 2.68 -9.28
C HIS A 72 -8.23 1.44 -8.36
N PRO A 73 -9.34 1.05 -7.70
CA PRO A 73 -9.36 -0.04 -6.72
C PRO A 73 -9.05 -1.41 -7.33
N LYS A 74 -9.36 -1.61 -8.61
CA LYS A 74 -9.04 -2.85 -9.34
C LYS A 74 -7.52 -3.00 -9.52
N ILE A 75 -6.85 -1.96 -10.00
CA ILE A 75 -5.39 -1.96 -10.18
C ILE A 75 -4.68 -2.20 -8.86
N ALA A 76 -5.09 -1.51 -7.78
CA ALA A 76 -4.51 -1.71 -6.46
C ALA A 76 -4.63 -3.18 -5.98
N LYS A 77 -5.76 -3.84 -6.21
CA LYS A 77 -5.94 -5.26 -5.85
C LYS A 77 -5.07 -6.20 -6.69
N GLU A 78 -4.98 -5.97 -7.99
CA GLU A 78 -4.12 -6.79 -8.86
C GLU A 78 -2.63 -6.63 -8.47
N LEU A 79 -2.18 -5.42 -8.14
CA LEU A 79 -0.83 -5.19 -7.62
C LEU A 79 -0.58 -5.93 -6.29
N LEU A 80 -1.56 -5.95 -5.38
CA LEU A 80 -1.45 -6.74 -4.15
C LEU A 80 -1.33 -8.24 -4.40
N LYS A 81 -2.05 -8.79 -5.39
CA LYS A 81 -1.92 -10.20 -5.77
C LYS A 81 -0.51 -10.51 -6.29
N GLN A 82 0.14 -9.54 -6.92
CA GLN A 82 1.55 -9.62 -7.33
C GLN A 82 2.53 -9.29 -6.18
N ASN A 83 2.08 -9.31 -4.93
CA ASN A 83 2.89 -9.08 -3.71
C ASN A 83 3.53 -7.67 -3.63
N LEU A 84 2.99 -6.69 -4.37
CA LEU A 84 3.42 -5.29 -4.29
C LEU A 84 2.57 -4.55 -3.25
N HIS A 85 3.18 -4.10 -2.15
CA HIS A 85 2.46 -3.55 -1.00
C HIS A 85 2.81 -2.10 -0.66
N SER A 86 3.80 -1.50 -1.35
CA SER A 86 4.36 -0.21 -0.97
C SER A 86 5.11 0.48 -2.12
N ALA A 87 5.30 1.80 -1.98
CA ALA A 87 6.13 2.61 -2.87
C ALA A 87 7.58 2.11 -2.94
N VAL A 88 8.14 1.65 -1.82
CA VAL A 88 9.52 1.17 -1.73
C VAL A 88 9.74 -0.06 -2.62
N GLN A 89 8.82 -1.03 -2.55
CA GLN A 89 8.88 -2.23 -3.38
C GLN A 89 8.68 -1.93 -4.87
N VAL A 90 7.75 -1.04 -5.20
CA VAL A 90 7.56 -0.61 -6.60
C VAL A 90 8.83 0.04 -7.13
N ALA A 91 9.41 0.98 -6.36
CA ALA A 91 10.60 1.72 -6.74
C ALA A 91 11.90 0.88 -6.74
N SER A 92 11.91 -0.30 -6.12
CA SER A 92 13.05 -1.23 -6.20
C SER A 92 13.10 -2.01 -7.51
N ILE A 93 12.02 -2.06 -8.28
CA ILE A 93 11.98 -2.74 -9.57
C ILE A 93 12.51 -1.78 -10.64
N PRO A 94 13.48 -2.16 -11.50
CA PRO A 94 13.92 -1.31 -12.60
C PRO A 94 12.75 -0.88 -13.50
N GLN A 95 12.69 0.39 -13.90
CA GLN A 95 11.54 0.96 -14.61
C GLN A 95 11.17 0.15 -15.86
N LYS A 96 12.13 -0.21 -16.71
CA LYS A 96 11.87 -1.02 -17.92
C LYS A 96 11.19 -2.35 -17.57
N LYS A 97 11.68 -3.04 -16.53
CA LYS A 97 11.12 -4.29 -16.03
C LYS A 97 9.70 -4.08 -15.47
N PHE A 98 9.51 -3.05 -14.64
CA PHE A 98 8.18 -2.71 -14.12
C PHE A 98 7.18 -2.45 -15.26
N MET A 99 7.56 -1.65 -16.25
CA MET A 99 6.72 -1.34 -17.40
C MET A 99 6.35 -2.59 -18.22
N SER A 100 7.30 -3.51 -18.41
CA SER A 100 7.06 -4.77 -19.11
C SER A 100 6.12 -5.70 -18.32
N ASP A 101 6.41 -5.93 -17.04
CA ASP A 101 5.75 -6.97 -16.24
C ASP A 101 4.30 -6.59 -15.87
N PHE A 102 4.00 -5.30 -15.72
CA PHE A 102 2.73 -4.83 -15.17
C PHE A 102 1.83 -4.08 -16.17
N LEU A 103 2.22 -3.95 -17.45
CA LEU A 103 1.43 -3.23 -18.47
C LEU A 103 -0.01 -3.75 -18.56
N ASN A 104 -0.19 -5.07 -18.51
CA ASN A 104 -1.49 -5.73 -18.58
C ASN A 104 -2.43 -5.37 -17.41
N ILE A 105 -1.88 -5.01 -16.25
CA ILE A 105 -2.66 -4.61 -15.08
C ILE A 105 -3.17 -3.18 -15.24
N PHE A 106 -2.31 -2.27 -15.71
CA PHE A 106 -2.65 -0.86 -15.85
C PHE A 106 -3.50 -0.58 -17.09
N LYS A 107 -3.22 -1.26 -18.21
CA LYS A 107 -3.82 -1.02 -19.54
C LYS A 107 -3.67 0.40 -20.08
N ASP A 108 -2.95 1.25 -19.36
CA ASP A 108 -2.67 2.64 -19.65
C ASP A 108 -1.21 2.91 -19.25
N GLN A 109 -0.37 3.19 -20.25
CA GLN A 109 1.05 3.45 -20.05
C GLN A 109 1.32 4.77 -19.32
N ASP A 110 0.50 5.79 -19.51
CA ASP A 110 0.69 7.09 -18.86
C ASP A 110 0.35 7.00 -17.37
N LEU A 111 -0.78 6.37 -17.03
CA LEU A 111 -1.13 6.06 -15.65
C LEU A 111 -0.02 5.26 -14.95
N MET A 112 0.53 4.26 -15.64
CA MET A 112 1.59 3.41 -15.12
C MET A 112 2.90 4.19 -14.88
N LYS A 113 3.29 5.06 -15.82
CA LYS A 113 4.45 5.96 -15.66
C LYS A 113 4.25 6.91 -14.49
N LYS A 114 3.07 7.54 -14.38
CA LYS A 114 2.71 8.43 -13.25
C LYS A 114 2.75 7.69 -11.91
N PHE A 115 2.21 6.47 -11.85
CA PHE A 115 2.26 5.62 -10.65
C PHE A 115 3.70 5.33 -10.23
N TYR A 116 4.55 4.91 -11.18
CA TYR A 116 5.94 4.59 -10.92
C TYR A 116 6.75 5.83 -10.47
N ALA A 117 6.56 6.98 -11.13
CA ALA A 117 7.18 8.24 -10.74
C ALA A 117 6.78 8.67 -9.31
N ARG A 118 5.49 8.54 -8.95
CA ARG A 118 5.02 8.79 -7.58
C ARG A 118 5.62 7.82 -6.57
N ALA A 119 5.80 6.55 -6.94
CA ALA A 119 6.45 5.57 -6.08
C ALA A 119 7.92 5.93 -5.81
N LEU A 120 8.68 6.35 -6.84
CA LEU A 120 10.04 6.86 -6.68
C LEU A 120 10.09 8.09 -5.75
N ALA A 121 9.25 9.10 -6.00
CA ALA A 121 9.20 10.30 -5.17
C ALA A 121 8.82 9.97 -3.72
N THR A 122 7.88 9.05 -3.52
CA THR A 122 7.46 8.60 -2.18
C THR A 122 8.58 7.84 -1.47
N ARG A 123 9.32 6.96 -2.18
CA ARG A 123 10.48 6.26 -1.61
C ARG A 123 11.52 7.27 -1.11
N SER A 124 11.85 8.29 -1.91
CA SER A 124 12.80 9.33 -1.51
C SER A 124 12.34 10.08 -0.26
N LYS A 125 11.06 10.48 -0.20
CA LYS A 125 10.49 11.13 1.00
C LYS A 125 10.54 10.25 2.24
N VAL A 126 10.24 8.97 2.11
CA VAL A 126 10.32 8.00 3.21
C VAL A 126 11.76 7.85 3.70
N LEU A 127 12.72 7.73 2.79
CA LEU A 127 14.14 7.62 3.14
C LEU A 127 14.64 8.86 3.88
N LEU A 128 14.36 10.06 3.37
CA LEU A 128 14.73 11.31 4.05
C LEU A 128 14.12 11.40 5.45
N LYS A 129 12.83 11.06 5.59
CA LYS A 129 12.17 11.06 6.90
C LYS A 129 12.79 10.04 7.86
N TYR A 130 13.15 8.86 7.36
CA TYR A 130 13.85 7.84 8.15
C TYR A 130 15.23 8.34 8.61
N MET A 131 16.03 8.91 7.69
CA MET A 131 17.34 9.46 8.00
C MET A 131 17.25 10.56 9.07
N ASN A 132 16.30 11.50 8.93
CA ASN A 132 16.06 12.55 9.91
C ASN A 132 15.70 11.97 11.29
N ILE A 133 14.84 10.95 11.34
CA ILE A 133 14.49 10.28 12.61
C ILE A 133 15.71 9.63 13.25
N VAL A 134 16.55 8.95 12.45
CA VAL A 134 17.75 8.27 12.95
C VAL A 134 18.76 9.30 13.47
N GLN A 135 19.08 10.33 12.69
CA GLN A 135 20.03 11.39 13.08
C GLN A 135 19.58 12.14 14.34
N ASN A 136 18.29 12.48 14.45
CA ASN A 136 17.76 13.16 15.64
C ASN A 136 17.71 12.26 16.89
N ARG A 137 17.87 10.94 16.73
CA ARG A 137 17.98 10.02 17.86
C ARG A 137 19.42 9.79 18.32
N GLN A 138 20.42 10.28 17.57
CA GLN A 138 21.82 10.11 17.93
C GLN A 138 22.18 10.93 19.19
N PRO A 139 23.09 10.44 20.04
CA PRO A 139 23.42 11.10 21.32
C PRO A 139 23.87 12.55 21.15
N HIS A 140 24.68 12.85 20.14
CA HIS A 140 25.18 14.20 19.88
C HIS A 140 24.09 15.18 19.45
N THR A 141 23.08 14.72 18.70
CA THR A 141 21.94 15.58 18.31
C THR A 141 21.01 15.81 19.51
N LYS A 142 20.83 14.78 20.35
CA LYS A 142 20.06 14.91 21.59
C LYS A 142 20.70 15.87 22.58
N SER A 143 22.02 15.87 22.71
CA SER A 143 22.72 16.81 23.60
C SER A 143 22.52 18.26 23.15
N VAL A 144 22.52 18.53 21.84
CA VAL A 144 22.23 19.87 21.31
C VAL A 144 20.78 20.29 21.58
N ASN A 145 19.82 19.39 21.35
CA ASN A 145 18.39 19.69 21.57
C ASN A 145 17.98 19.75 23.05
N ALA A 146 18.79 19.26 23.99
CA ALA A 146 18.51 19.34 25.43
C ALA A 146 19.03 20.64 26.06
N ILE A 147 19.84 21.41 25.33
CA ILE A 147 20.42 22.69 25.77
C ILE A 147 19.61 23.88 25.23
N ALA A 148 18.66 23.64 24.31
CA ALA A 148 17.72 24.62 23.76
C ALA A 148 16.35 24.53 24.44
#